data_AF-A0A3B1C2J0-F1
#
_entry.id   AF-A0A3B1C2J0-F1
#
_cell.length_a   1.000
_cell.length_b   1.000
_cell.length_c   1.000
_cell.angle_alpha   90.00
_cell.angle_beta   90.00
_cell.angle_gamma   90.00
#
_symmetry.space_group_name_H-M   'P 1'
#
loop_
_entity.id
_entity.type
_entity.pdbx_description
1 polymer ?
#
loop_
_entity_poly.entity_id
_entity_poly.type
_entity_poly.pdbx_seq_one_letter_code
_entity_poly.pdbx_strand_id
1 'polypeptide(L)'
;MNKRAQNLSWYTASLAAVAALAGFNFFIGDFFPNRYGKLGHDYSIIMTRLLDGYYWSEVNGIFQVPWFTPSFCGGLPAFGSTNNFYYSVPQFFTFFVDPLSSVYLTILLFALIGFAGFYLLAKEAFGVGQGAALYGSLLFMFNGFYMSRMIIGHFMYHAFALVPLICFFMLRRLPSKTPERFLRIAFDSVLAAIGLGYMVYSGMSPIGPQIILAIIVVGLMHSMVKGGGRDFIIRFFVAGVIAIMLGASKLVATAAFLQHFPRDQYPVAGVDGFLPLVYISLRSLFFWPDMNAVNYFTVNTPFKPLVHELEYGITPGPLLIICFGAWVSIKNMILAKSWKSAPKGLMVKAVVTAILICLIIALNYRSPFIEAVVKGLPILKTLHFFFRWLIIFIPAGILTALIFIERIDILARFRRPIIIGGIMLLFVSLSMQDREFYQKQNYPYEDITLGYYLVKDGVRTPLIESIGAYTNSEGKLVTPVYRDNIFTRGSSQALCYEAIFGYRLENFPIKSMKVGKVMDQLDGSLNIKNPACYQYPEENGCEPGDHFRADQRQSVELFRAYKPYKFAISFEQKAADFMTLAGFVLVGAFLALYWLCLFKRKFR
;
A
#
# COMPACT_ATOMS: atom_id res chain seq x y z
N MET A 1 7.86 -31.79 20.00
CA MET A 1 8.78 -30.70 20.37
C MET A 1 8.57 -30.38 21.84
N ASN A 2 9.65 -30.30 22.62
CA ASN A 2 9.57 -29.98 24.06
C ASN A 2 9.08 -28.53 24.24
N LYS A 3 8.09 -28.29 25.13
CA LYS A 3 7.49 -26.97 25.40
C LYS A 3 8.55 -25.90 25.73
N ARG A 4 9.64 -26.31 26.39
CA ARG A 4 10.80 -25.45 26.69
C ARG A 4 11.55 -24.97 25.44
N ALA A 5 11.72 -25.83 24.44
CA ALA A 5 12.36 -25.48 23.17
C ALA A 5 11.50 -24.54 22.32
N GLN A 6 10.17 -24.72 22.38
CA GLN A 6 9.22 -23.82 21.72
C GLN A 6 9.22 -22.43 22.37
N ASN A 7 9.23 -22.35 23.71
CA ASN A 7 9.34 -21.09 24.42
C ASN A 7 10.65 -20.36 24.10
N LEU A 8 11.79 -21.06 24.12
CA LEU A 8 13.10 -20.49 23.77
C LEU A 8 13.13 -19.93 22.34
N SER A 9 12.44 -20.57 21.39
CA SER A 9 12.28 -20.09 20.02
C SER A 9 11.53 -18.76 19.93
N TRP A 10 10.51 -18.56 20.77
CA TRP A 10 9.75 -17.29 20.78
C TRP A 10 10.56 -16.15 21.40
N TYR A 11 11.24 -16.38 22.52
CA TYR A 11 12.11 -15.37 23.13
C TYR A 11 13.19 -14.86 22.18
N THR A 12 13.85 -15.78 21.48
CA THR A 12 14.87 -15.44 20.49
C THR A 12 14.30 -14.68 19.30
N ALA A 13 13.10 -15.03 18.83
CA ALA A 13 12.42 -14.26 17.79
C ALA A 13 12.03 -12.84 18.25
N SER A 14 11.54 -12.69 19.49
CA SER A 14 11.21 -11.39 20.08
C SER A 14 12.44 -10.49 20.24
N LEU A 15 13.55 -11.03 20.78
CA LEU A 15 14.81 -10.29 20.89
C LEU A 15 15.34 -9.86 19.52
N ALA A 16 15.29 -10.76 18.53
CA ALA A 16 15.67 -10.45 17.16
C ALA A 16 14.78 -9.36 16.55
N ALA A 17 13.48 -9.35 16.84
CA ALA A 17 12.56 -8.31 16.37
C ALA A 17 12.90 -6.94 16.97
N VAL A 18 13.24 -6.87 18.27
CA VAL A 18 13.67 -5.63 18.92
C VAL A 18 14.97 -5.12 18.32
N ALA A 19 15.98 -5.99 18.13
CA ALA A 19 17.24 -5.62 17.50
C ALA A 19 17.05 -5.18 16.03
N ALA A 20 16.19 -5.88 15.29
CA ALA A 20 15.85 -5.52 13.91
C ALA A 20 15.16 -4.16 13.84
N LEU A 21 14.24 -3.87 14.76
CA LEU A 21 13.57 -2.57 14.85
C LEU A 21 14.53 -1.44 15.19
N ALA A 22 15.47 -1.64 16.12
CA ALA A 22 16.51 -0.67 16.42
C ALA A 22 17.40 -0.39 15.20
N GLY A 23 17.81 -1.45 14.48
CA GLY A 23 18.55 -1.30 13.22
C GLY A 23 17.73 -0.58 12.14
N PHE A 24 16.44 -0.87 12.02
CA PHE A 24 15.57 -0.22 11.05
C PHE A 24 15.40 1.26 11.36
N ASN A 25 15.16 1.59 12.63
CA ASN A 25 15.13 2.96 13.14
C ASN A 25 16.42 3.71 12.80
N PHE A 26 17.58 3.09 13.01
CA PHE A 26 18.87 3.68 12.65
C PHE A 26 18.96 4.06 11.16
N PHE A 27 18.45 3.22 10.26
CA PHE A 27 18.51 3.52 8.82
C PHE A 27 17.41 4.48 8.34
N ILE A 28 16.29 4.63 9.04
CA ILE A 28 15.16 5.44 8.56
C ILE A 28 14.99 6.77 9.32
N GLY A 29 15.46 6.86 10.56
CA GLY A 29 15.27 8.02 11.43
C GLY A 29 15.77 9.33 10.83
N ASP A 30 16.90 9.28 10.13
CA ASP A 30 17.55 10.41 9.47
C ASP A 30 16.78 10.97 8.25
N PHE A 31 15.54 10.53 8.01
CA PHE A 31 14.64 11.05 6.98
C PHE A 31 13.35 11.66 7.55
N PHE A 32 13.19 11.65 8.89
CA PHE A 32 11.98 12.10 9.59
C PHE A 32 12.32 13.06 10.74
N PRO A 33 12.85 14.27 10.45
CA PRO A 33 13.11 14.83 9.11
C PRO A 33 14.52 14.52 8.58
N ASN A 34 14.75 14.84 7.30
CA ASN A 34 16.07 14.73 6.69
C ASN A 34 17.08 15.73 7.25
N ARG A 35 18.35 15.66 6.82
CA ARG A 35 19.43 16.54 7.32
C ARG A 35 19.19 18.05 7.11
N TYR A 36 18.24 18.42 6.27
CA TYR A 36 17.82 19.81 6.02
C TYR A 36 16.51 20.18 6.73
N GLY A 37 16.01 19.31 7.61
CA GLY A 37 14.74 19.52 8.30
C GLY A 37 13.52 19.38 7.38
N LYS A 38 13.63 18.66 6.26
CA LYS A 38 12.54 18.48 5.27
C LYS A 38 12.14 17.01 5.13
N LEU A 39 11.02 16.77 4.46
CA LEU A 39 10.52 15.42 4.14
C LEU A 39 10.54 15.14 2.64
N GLY A 40 10.33 13.87 2.29
CA GLY A 40 10.01 13.43 0.93
C GLY A 40 8.87 14.22 0.30
N HIS A 41 8.95 14.51 -1.01
CA HIS A 41 7.98 15.38 -1.69
C HIS A 41 6.53 14.88 -1.60
N ASP A 42 6.30 13.57 -1.59
CA ASP A 42 4.95 12.99 -1.53
C ASP A 42 4.29 13.11 -0.15
N TYR A 43 5.05 13.49 0.88
CA TYR A 43 4.46 13.92 2.14
C TYR A 43 3.60 15.17 2.01
N SER A 44 3.71 15.91 0.90
CA SER A 44 2.74 16.96 0.54
C SER A 44 1.29 16.48 0.45
N ILE A 45 1.07 15.22 0.06
CA ILE A 45 -0.26 14.60 0.09
C ILE A 45 -0.53 14.02 1.48
N ILE A 46 0.43 13.30 2.04
CA ILE A 46 0.18 12.52 3.27
C ILE A 46 -0.07 13.43 4.48
N MET A 47 0.78 14.43 4.68
CA MET A 47 0.71 15.32 5.84
C MET A 47 -0.54 16.19 5.79
N THR A 48 -0.88 16.71 4.61
CA THR A 48 -2.10 17.50 4.41
C THR A 48 -3.35 16.67 4.66
N ARG A 49 -3.41 15.40 4.20
CA ARG A 49 -4.56 14.51 4.44
C ARG A 49 -4.71 14.08 5.89
N LEU A 50 -3.60 13.85 6.62
CA LEU A 50 -3.65 13.56 8.05
C LEU A 50 -4.23 14.71 8.86
N LEU A 51 -3.81 15.94 8.55
CA LEU A 51 -4.33 17.14 9.19
C LEU A 51 -5.78 17.44 8.78
N ASP A 52 -6.14 17.23 7.50
CA ASP A 52 -7.52 17.32 7.02
C ASP A 52 -8.46 16.36 7.76
N GLY A 53 -8.01 15.11 7.96
CA GLY A 53 -8.72 14.13 8.78
C GLY A 53 -8.81 14.56 10.24
N TYR A 54 -7.76 15.13 10.81
CA TYR A 54 -7.78 15.65 12.17
C TYR A 54 -8.80 16.79 12.32
N TYR A 55 -8.83 17.75 11.39
CA TYR A 55 -9.84 18.81 11.38
C TYR A 55 -11.26 18.26 11.32
N TRP A 56 -11.49 17.22 10.51
CA TRP A 56 -12.77 16.54 10.48
C TRP A 56 -13.14 15.88 11.82
N SER A 57 -12.20 15.19 12.47
CA SER A 57 -12.47 14.52 13.76
C SER A 57 -12.75 15.49 14.89
N GLU A 58 -12.10 16.66 14.91
CA GLU A 58 -12.35 17.68 15.94
C GLU A 58 -13.77 18.25 15.84
N VAL A 59 -14.33 18.31 14.62
CA VAL A 59 -15.68 18.85 14.40
C VAL A 59 -16.76 17.78 14.55
N ASN A 60 -16.50 16.54 14.14
CA ASN A 60 -17.53 15.50 13.97
C ASN A 60 -17.31 14.22 14.79
N GLY A 61 -16.17 14.11 15.47
CA GLY A 61 -15.70 12.86 16.08
C GLY A 61 -15.10 11.88 15.05
N ILE A 62 -14.45 10.83 15.57
CA ILE A 62 -13.64 9.89 14.79
C ILE A 62 -14.44 8.86 13.98
N PHE A 63 -15.73 8.68 14.29
CA PHE A 63 -16.57 7.65 13.66
C PHE A 63 -17.41 8.19 12.49
N GLN A 64 -17.57 9.51 12.38
CA GLN A 64 -18.35 10.11 11.31
C GLN A 64 -17.58 10.02 9.98
N VAL A 65 -18.23 9.50 8.94
CA VAL A 65 -17.60 9.34 7.61
C VAL A 65 -17.30 10.71 6.98
N PRO A 66 -16.03 11.02 6.66
CA PRO A 66 -15.67 12.24 5.93
C PRO A 66 -15.98 12.07 4.45
N TRP A 67 -17.25 12.24 4.05
CA TRP A 67 -17.64 12.12 2.65
C TRP A 67 -16.91 13.12 1.75
N PHE A 68 -16.74 14.35 2.24
CA PHE A 68 -16.19 15.46 1.48
C PHE A 68 -15.22 16.28 2.32
N THR A 69 -14.28 16.97 1.66
CA THR A 69 -13.36 17.92 2.30
C THR A 69 -13.37 19.26 1.56
N PRO A 70 -13.40 20.41 2.26
CA PRO A 70 -13.27 21.73 1.65
C PRO A 70 -11.81 22.14 1.36
N SER A 71 -10.82 21.37 1.85
CA SER A 71 -9.41 21.79 1.94
C SER A 71 -8.68 21.91 0.60
N PHE A 72 -9.11 21.15 -0.41
CA PHE A 72 -8.35 20.99 -1.65
C PHE A 72 -9.24 21.23 -2.87
N CYS A 73 -8.72 21.89 -3.90
CA CYS A 73 -9.38 22.12 -5.18
C CYS A 73 -10.77 22.78 -5.07
N GLY A 74 -10.99 23.61 -4.04
CA GLY A 74 -12.29 24.21 -3.76
C GLY A 74 -13.35 23.24 -3.26
N GLY A 75 -13.00 22.00 -2.95
CA GLY A 75 -13.89 20.97 -2.44
C GLY A 75 -13.79 19.66 -3.22
N LEU A 76 -13.54 18.54 -2.54
CA LEU A 76 -13.40 17.22 -3.16
C LEU A 76 -14.11 16.10 -2.39
N PRO A 77 -14.45 14.98 -3.07
CA PRO A 77 -14.67 13.69 -2.43
C PRO A 77 -13.49 13.32 -1.53
N ALA A 78 -13.76 13.13 -0.24
CA ALA A 78 -12.79 12.60 0.71
C ALA A 78 -12.97 11.08 0.79
N PHE A 79 -14.12 10.59 1.26
CA PHE A 79 -14.36 9.15 1.38
C PHE A 79 -14.26 8.41 0.03
N GLY A 80 -14.68 9.00 -1.09
CA GLY A 80 -14.50 8.42 -2.42
C GLY A 80 -13.08 8.51 -2.99
N SER A 81 -12.17 9.29 -2.41
CA SER A 81 -10.82 9.45 -2.95
C SER A 81 -9.93 8.25 -2.63
N THR A 82 -9.16 7.78 -3.62
CA THR A 82 -8.11 6.76 -3.40
C THR A 82 -6.96 7.29 -2.53
N ASN A 83 -6.81 8.62 -2.46
CA ASN A 83 -5.75 9.28 -1.71
C ASN A 83 -6.18 9.65 -0.28
N ASN A 84 -7.43 9.37 0.11
CA ASN A 84 -7.89 9.54 1.48
C ASN A 84 -7.81 8.21 2.23
N PHE A 85 -7.13 8.25 3.37
CA PHE A 85 -6.86 7.11 4.25
C PHE A 85 -7.33 7.39 5.68
N TYR A 86 -8.48 8.04 5.84
CA TYR A 86 -9.01 8.43 7.16
C TYR A 86 -9.19 7.24 8.12
N TYR A 87 -9.65 6.09 7.62
CA TYR A 87 -9.79 4.88 8.43
C TYR A 87 -8.52 4.01 8.35
N SER A 88 -7.38 4.59 8.74
CA SER A 88 -6.08 3.90 8.75
C SER A 88 -5.33 4.13 10.07
N VAL A 89 -4.33 3.29 10.35
CA VAL A 89 -3.46 3.43 11.53
C VAL A 89 -2.79 4.81 11.64
N PRO A 90 -2.22 5.40 10.58
CA PRO A 90 -1.63 6.73 10.72
C PRO A 90 -2.67 7.80 11.04
N GLN A 91 -3.86 7.78 10.43
CA GLN A 91 -4.90 8.73 10.85
C GLN A 91 -5.29 8.52 12.32
N PHE A 92 -5.41 7.26 12.76
CA PHE A 92 -5.71 6.94 14.15
C PHE A 92 -4.66 7.50 15.12
N PHE A 93 -3.37 7.38 14.80
CA PHE A 93 -2.31 7.99 15.60
C PHE A 93 -2.36 9.52 15.59
N THR A 94 -2.75 10.14 14.48
CA THR A 94 -2.86 11.61 14.39
C THR A 94 -3.91 12.19 15.36
N PHE A 95 -4.89 11.40 15.80
CA PHE A 95 -5.81 11.85 16.86
C PHE A 95 -5.12 12.08 18.21
N PHE A 96 -3.93 11.51 18.44
CA PHE A 96 -3.21 11.59 19.71
C PHE A 96 -1.90 12.38 19.61
N VAL A 97 -1.18 12.22 18.49
CA VAL A 97 0.12 12.87 18.22
C VAL A 97 0.07 13.66 16.92
N ASP A 98 1.03 14.55 16.70
CA ASP A 98 1.07 15.33 15.48
C ASP A 98 1.30 14.45 14.22
N PRO A 99 0.98 14.94 13.01
CA PRO A 99 1.11 14.16 11.78
C PRO A 99 2.50 13.57 11.52
N LEU A 100 3.60 14.25 11.89
CA LEU A 100 4.95 13.74 11.65
C LEU A 100 5.23 12.54 12.57
N SER A 101 4.94 12.69 13.86
CA SER A 101 5.05 11.62 14.84
C SER A 101 4.20 10.41 14.46
N SER A 102 2.97 10.64 13.99
CA SER A 102 2.06 9.59 13.53
C SER A 102 2.63 8.77 12.36
N VAL A 103 3.16 9.45 11.34
CA VAL A 103 3.83 8.81 10.20
C VAL A 103 4.98 7.94 10.70
N TYR A 104 5.84 8.50 11.54
CA TYR A 104 7.03 7.79 12.02
C TYR A 104 6.69 6.54 12.84
N LEU A 105 5.73 6.64 13.77
CA LEU A 105 5.24 5.51 14.55
C LEU A 105 4.63 4.42 13.68
N THR A 106 3.88 4.81 12.64
CA THR A 106 3.29 3.87 11.68
C THR A 106 4.39 3.11 10.92
N ILE A 107 5.43 3.80 10.46
CA ILE A 107 6.56 3.18 9.76
C ILE A 107 7.21 2.09 10.61
N LEU A 108 7.50 2.39 11.89
CA LEU A 108 8.11 1.45 12.82
C LEU A 108 7.19 0.27 13.13
N LEU A 109 5.91 0.54 13.39
CA LEU A 109 4.91 -0.50 13.67
C LEU A 109 4.75 -1.46 12.48
N PHE A 110 4.60 -0.94 11.25
CA PHE A 110 4.41 -1.78 10.08
C PHE A 110 5.71 -2.52 9.70
N ALA A 111 6.89 -1.96 9.95
CA ALA A 111 8.15 -2.69 9.79
C ALA A 111 8.20 -3.92 10.73
N LEU A 112 7.79 -3.74 12.00
CA LEU A 112 7.70 -4.83 12.97
C LEU A 112 6.64 -5.88 12.59
N ILE A 113 5.48 -5.45 12.12
CA ILE A 113 4.42 -6.35 11.62
C ILE A 113 4.91 -7.14 10.42
N GLY A 114 5.62 -6.51 9.48
CA GLY A 114 6.23 -7.17 8.33
C GLY A 114 7.25 -8.22 8.73
N PHE A 115 8.13 -7.88 9.68
CA PHE A 115 9.09 -8.83 10.26
C PHE A 115 8.38 -10.03 10.89
N ALA A 116 7.41 -9.79 11.78
CA ALA A 116 6.69 -10.83 12.49
C ALA A 116 5.86 -11.71 11.53
N GLY A 117 5.15 -11.10 10.59
CA GLY A 117 4.37 -11.78 9.57
C GLY A 117 5.22 -12.69 8.70
N PHE A 118 6.39 -12.21 8.26
CA PHE A 118 7.29 -13.01 7.44
C PHE A 118 7.93 -14.15 8.23
N TYR A 119 8.30 -13.90 9.49
CA TYR A 119 8.80 -14.94 10.39
C TYR A 119 7.78 -16.08 10.52
N LEU A 120 6.51 -15.74 10.82
CA LEU A 120 5.42 -16.70 10.95
C LEU A 120 5.18 -17.47 9.63
N LEU A 121 5.13 -16.76 8.50
CA LEU A 121 4.96 -17.36 7.18
C LEU A 121 6.07 -18.38 6.89
N ALA A 122 7.34 -17.99 7.01
CA ALA A 122 8.47 -18.85 6.72
C ALA A 122 8.55 -20.03 7.71
N LYS A 123 8.42 -19.75 9.00
CA LYS A 123 8.62 -20.73 10.07
C LYS A 123 7.47 -21.74 10.17
N GLU A 124 6.23 -21.26 10.23
CA GLU A 124 5.08 -22.09 10.57
C GLU A 124 4.39 -22.67 9.32
N ALA A 125 4.23 -21.88 8.26
CA ALA A 125 3.64 -22.36 7.02
C ALA A 125 4.66 -23.14 6.18
N PHE A 126 5.78 -22.52 5.81
CA PHE A 126 6.80 -23.17 4.99
C PHE A 126 7.69 -24.15 5.76
N GLY A 127 7.70 -24.11 7.10
CA GLY A 127 8.46 -25.05 7.92
C GLY A 127 9.98 -24.85 7.83
N VAL A 128 10.43 -23.63 7.54
CA VAL A 128 11.84 -23.26 7.47
C VAL A 128 12.47 -23.26 8.87
N GLY A 129 13.78 -23.50 8.97
CA GLY A 129 14.54 -23.40 10.20
C GLY A 129 14.47 -22.00 10.82
N GLN A 130 14.66 -21.90 12.13
CA GLN A 130 14.50 -20.63 12.85
C GLN A 130 15.45 -19.53 12.33
N GLY A 131 16.74 -19.84 12.13
CA GLY A 131 17.72 -18.86 11.65
C GLY A 131 17.39 -18.36 10.23
N ALA A 132 16.97 -19.26 9.34
CA ALA A 132 16.57 -18.89 7.98
C ALA A 132 15.27 -18.07 7.97
N ALA A 133 14.31 -18.38 8.84
CA ALA A 133 13.11 -17.57 9.02
C ALA A 133 13.44 -16.15 9.52
N LEU A 134 14.35 -16.01 10.49
CA LEU A 134 14.83 -14.69 10.96
C LEU A 134 15.52 -13.91 9.83
N TYR A 135 16.38 -14.56 9.05
CA TYR A 135 17.03 -13.94 7.90
C TYR A 135 16.01 -13.44 6.86
N GLY A 136 15.04 -14.27 6.48
CA GLY A 136 13.98 -13.84 5.57
C GLY A 136 13.13 -12.69 6.11
N SER A 137 12.92 -12.64 7.43
CA SER A 137 12.18 -11.56 8.09
C SER A 137 12.95 -10.24 8.05
N LEU A 138 14.28 -10.28 8.23
CA LEU A 138 15.14 -9.12 8.03
C LEU A 138 15.11 -8.66 6.57
N LEU A 139 15.25 -9.57 5.60
CA LEU A 139 15.17 -9.22 4.18
C LEU A 139 13.84 -8.57 3.81
N PHE A 140 12.73 -9.08 4.34
CA PHE A 140 11.42 -8.50 4.09
C PHE A 140 11.25 -7.15 4.80
N MET A 141 11.71 -7.00 6.04
CA MET A 141 11.62 -5.73 6.77
C MET A 141 12.43 -4.61 6.10
N PHE A 142 13.63 -4.94 5.61
CA PHE A 142 14.57 -4.00 4.98
C PHE A 142 14.49 -4.00 3.44
N ASN A 143 13.40 -4.48 2.86
CA ASN A 143 13.27 -4.49 1.41
C ASN A 143 13.22 -3.04 0.85
N GLY A 144 13.81 -2.84 -0.33
CA GLY A 144 13.89 -1.54 -0.98
C GLY A 144 12.53 -0.92 -1.27
N PHE A 145 11.50 -1.72 -1.56
CA PHE A 145 10.15 -1.19 -1.86
C PHE A 145 9.56 -0.48 -0.64
N TYR A 146 9.62 -1.12 0.53
CA TYR A 146 9.07 -0.57 1.76
C TYR A 146 9.87 0.66 2.20
N MET A 147 11.19 0.54 2.34
CA MET A 147 12.03 1.63 2.84
C MET A 147 11.94 2.89 1.96
N SER A 148 12.14 2.76 0.65
CA SER A 148 12.14 3.88 -0.29
C SER A 148 10.82 4.65 -0.30
N ARG A 149 9.70 3.92 -0.28
CA ARG A 149 8.34 4.48 -0.33
C ARG A 149 7.97 5.16 0.97
N MET A 150 8.38 4.62 2.11
CA MET A 150 8.20 5.30 3.39
C MET A 150 9.02 6.60 3.39
N ILE A 151 10.29 6.58 3.00
CA ILE A 151 11.14 7.77 2.98
C ILE A 151 10.61 8.87 2.05
N ILE A 152 10.16 8.53 0.83
CA ILE A 152 9.72 9.55 -0.14
C ILE A 152 8.32 10.12 0.14
N GLY A 153 7.47 9.39 0.89
CA GLY A 153 6.09 9.79 1.15
C GLY A 153 5.03 9.03 0.34
N HIS A 154 5.40 7.96 -0.37
CA HIS A 154 4.48 6.98 -0.94
C HIS A 154 3.88 6.09 0.18
N PHE A 155 3.36 6.74 1.20
CA PHE A 155 3.16 6.20 2.53
C PHE A 155 1.96 5.25 2.62
N MET A 156 0.96 5.39 1.74
CA MET A 156 -0.20 4.47 1.69
C MET A 156 0.22 3.01 1.44
N TYR A 157 1.42 2.77 0.91
CA TYR A 157 1.98 1.43 0.74
C TYR A 157 2.52 0.80 2.04
N HIS A 158 2.44 1.46 3.21
CA HIS A 158 2.82 0.86 4.48
C HIS A 158 2.09 -0.47 4.74
N ALA A 159 0.84 -0.57 4.28
CA ALA A 159 0.02 -1.77 4.40
C ALA A 159 0.59 -2.99 3.63
N PHE A 160 1.56 -2.81 2.73
CA PHE A 160 2.30 -3.92 2.11
C PHE A 160 2.96 -4.83 3.15
N ALA A 161 3.35 -4.28 4.30
CA ALA A 161 3.94 -5.07 5.37
C ALA A 161 2.97 -6.12 5.97
N LEU A 162 1.66 -6.02 5.71
CA LEU A 162 0.68 -7.02 6.11
C LEU A 162 0.66 -8.26 5.22
N VAL A 163 1.20 -8.21 4.00
CA VAL A 163 1.13 -9.30 3.02
C VAL A 163 1.62 -10.64 3.59
N PRO A 164 2.78 -10.73 4.27
CA PRO A 164 3.24 -11.99 4.81
C PRO A 164 2.33 -12.54 5.91
N LEU A 165 1.74 -11.66 6.72
CA LEU A 165 0.81 -12.04 7.79
C LEU A 165 -0.52 -12.55 7.21
N ILE A 166 -1.04 -11.91 6.17
CA ILE A 166 -2.22 -12.37 5.40
C ILE A 166 -1.93 -13.76 4.81
N CYS A 167 -0.81 -13.91 4.12
CA CYS A 167 -0.36 -15.21 3.58
C CYS A 167 -0.24 -16.26 4.69
N PHE A 168 0.29 -15.90 5.85
CA PHE A 168 0.40 -16.82 6.99
C PHE A 168 -0.98 -17.31 7.43
N PHE A 169 -1.97 -16.44 7.64
CA PHE A 169 -3.32 -16.89 7.99
C PHE A 169 -3.93 -17.78 6.90
N MET A 170 -3.70 -17.49 5.62
CA MET A 170 -4.19 -18.34 4.53
C MET A 170 -3.49 -19.71 4.43
N LEU A 171 -2.26 -19.84 4.94
CA LEU A 171 -1.42 -21.03 4.78
C LEU A 171 -1.12 -21.77 6.09
N ARG A 172 -1.57 -21.24 7.23
CA ARG A 172 -1.34 -21.83 8.55
C ARG A 172 -1.88 -23.26 8.62
N ARG A 173 -1.06 -24.16 9.18
CA ARG A 173 -1.40 -25.59 9.35
C ARG A 173 -2.66 -25.77 10.18
N LEU A 174 -3.49 -26.74 9.77
CA LEU A 174 -4.77 -27.03 10.40
C LEU A 174 -4.66 -28.13 11.47
N PRO A 175 -5.48 -28.06 12.53
CA PRO A 175 -5.70 -29.18 13.43
C PRO A 175 -6.24 -30.41 12.69
N SER A 176 -5.92 -31.60 13.21
CA SER A 176 -6.40 -32.88 12.64
C SER A 176 -7.89 -33.13 12.87
N LYS A 177 -8.49 -32.57 13.92
CA LYS A 177 -9.89 -32.76 14.29
C LYS A 177 -10.83 -31.86 13.47
N THR A 178 -11.90 -32.44 12.93
CA THR A 178 -12.84 -31.79 12.00
C THR A 178 -13.51 -30.49 12.49
N PRO A 179 -14.11 -30.41 13.70
CA PRO A 179 -14.76 -29.17 14.16
C PRO A 179 -13.73 -28.05 14.45
N GLU A 180 -12.58 -28.40 15.01
CA GLU A 180 -11.49 -27.43 15.28
C GLU A 180 -10.86 -26.94 13.98
N ARG A 181 -10.82 -27.80 12.96
CA ARG A 181 -10.37 -27.44 11.61
C ARG A 181 -11.28 -26.38 10.99
N PHE A 182 -12.60 -26.59 10.98
CA PHE A 182 -13.53 -25.61 10.38
C PHE A 182 -13.47 -24.26 11.09
N LEU A 183 -13.52 -24.27 12.43
CA LEU A 183 -13.43 -23.05 13.21
C LEU A 183 -12.10 -22.31 12.99
N ARG A 184 -10.98 -23.05 12.83
CA ARG A 184 -9.68 -22.47 12.48
C ARG A 184 -9.68 -21.85 11.09
N ILE A 185 -10.29 -22.50 10.09
CA ILE A 185 -10.44 -21.95 8.75
C ILE A 185 -11.21 -20.63 8.80
N ALA A 186 -12.37 -20.60 9.48
CA ALA A 186 -13.18 -19.40 9.61
C ALA A 186 -12.40 -18.26 10.28
N PHE A 187 -11.72 -18.55 11.39
CA PHE A 187 -10.90 -17.57 12.09
C PHE A 187 -9.75 -17.02 11.23
N ASP A 188 -9.03 -17.89 10.54
CA ASP A 188 -7.95 -17.50 9.64
C ASP A 188 -8.45 -16.67 8.46
N SER A 189 -9.60 -17.03 7.89
CA SER A 189 -10.25 -16.25 6.83
C SER A 189 -10.67 -14.87 7.32
N VAL A 190 -11.23 -14.75 8.53
CA VAL A 190 -11.61 -13.45 9.11
C VAL A 190 -10.39 -12.57 9.34
N LEU A 191 -9.29 -13.09 9.89
CA LEU A 191 -8.08 -12.30 10.10
C LEU A 191 -7.41 -11.88 8.79
N ALA A 192 -7.37 -12.77 7.79
CA ALA A 192 -6.90 -12.42 6.46
C ALA A 192 -7.79 -11.36 5.81
N ALA A 193 -9.11 -11.45 5.98
CA ALA A 193 -10.08 -10.48 5.46
C ALA A 193 -9.94 -9.11 6.11
N ILE A 194 -9.66 -9.02 7.42
CA ILE A 194 -9.38 -7.76 8.10
C ILE A 194 -8.13 -7.10 7.51
N GLY A 195 -7.07 -7.87 7.27
CA GLY A 195 -5.85 -7.35 6.62
C GLY A 195 -6.11 -6.84 5.20
N LEU A 196 -6.89 -7.56 4.40
CA LEU A 196 -7.27 -7.14 3.05
C LEU A 196 -8.21 -5.93 3.06
N GLY A 197 -9.19 -5.89 3.98
CA GLY A 197 -10.09 -4.76 4.17
C GLY A 197 -9.33 -3.50 4.61
N TYR A 198 -8.35 -3.64 5.50
CA TYR A 198 -7.47 -2.53 5.90
C TYR A 198 -6.75 -1.92 4.69
N MET A 199 -6.23 -2.73 3.77
CA MET A 199 -5.58 -2.21 2.55
C MET A 199 -6.50 -1.34 1.69
N VAL A 200 -7.82 -1.59 1.72
CA VAL A 200 -8.80 -0.75 1.02
C VAL A 200 -8.90 0.62 1.68
N TYR A 201 -9.04 0.66 3.01
CA TYR A 201 -9.19 1.91 3.77
C TYR A 201 -7.88 2.68 3.97
N SER A 202 -6.73 2.02 3.86
CA SER A 202 -5.41 2.67 4.00
C SER A 202 -4.92 3.35 2.71
N GLY A 203 -5.72 3.37 1.65
CA GLY A 203 -5.36 3.95 0.35
C GLY A 203 -4.51 3.05 -0.54
N MET A 204 -4.34 1.77 -0.20
CA MET A 204 -3.50 0.83 -0.96
C MET A 204 -4.25 0.14 -2.14
N SER A 205 -5.55 0.41 -2.30
CA SER A 205 -6.40 -0.13 -3.37
C SER A 205 -5.80 -0.08 -4.80
N PRO A 206 -5.08 0.98 -5.22
CA PRO A 206 -4.52 1.05 -6.58
C PRO A 206 -3.49 -0.05 -6.90
N ILE A 207 -2.89 -0.69 -5.89
CA ILE A 207 -1.98 -1.85 -6.07
C ILE A 207 -2.60 -3.19 -5.64
N GLY A 208 -3.91 -3.22 -5.37
CA GLY A 208 -4.63 -4.44 -4.97
C GLY A 208 -4.37 -5.65 -5.88
N PRO A 209 -4.43 -5.52 -7.22
CA PRO A 209 -4.17 -6.63 -8.14
C PRO A 209 -2.79 -7.27 -7.96
N GLN A 210 -1.75 -6.46 -7.76
CA GLN A 210 -0.38 -6.90 -7.55
C GLN A 210 -0.25 -7.72 -6.25
N ILE A 211 -0.96 -7.29 -5.20
CA ILE A 211 -0.97 -7.96 -3.90
C ILE A 211 -1.71 -9.29 -3.97
N ILE A 212 -2.87 -9.32 -4.63
CA ILE A 212 -3.63 -10.55 -4.85
C ILE A 212 -2.77 -11.56 -5.61
N LEU A 213 -2.06 -11.12 -6.66
CA LEU A 213 -1.16 -11.98 -7.42
C LEU A 213 0.02 -12.47 -6.56
N ALA A 214 0.60 -11.61 -5.71
CA ALA A 214 1.64 -12.02 -4.76
C ALA A 214 1.16 -13.12 -3.81
N ILE A 215 -0.05 -12.99 -3.25
CA ILE A 215 -0.67 -14.00 -2.40
C ILE A 215 -0.87 -15.33 -3.15
N ILE A 216 -1.35 -15.27 -4.40
CA ILE A 216 -1.52 -16.46 -5.26
C ILE A 216 -0.18 -17.14 -5.51
N VAL A 217 0.87 -16.40 -5.87
CA VAL A 217 2.22 -16.94 -6.10
C VAL A 217 2.75 -17.61 -4.84
N VAL A 218 2.63 -16.96 -3.67
CA VAL A 218 3.05 -17.55 -2.38
C VAL A 218 2.23 -18.81 -2.05
N GLY A 219 0.93 -18.83 -2.33
CA GLY A 219 0.07 -20.00 -2.15
C GLY A 219 0.46 -21.18 -3.06
N LEU A 220 0.79 -20.89 -4.33
CA LEU A 220 1.31 -21.88 -5.27
C LEU A 220 2.66 -22.44 -4.78
N MET A 221 3.58 -21.57 -4.37
CA MET A 221 4.86 -21.98 -3.78
C MET A 221 4.67 -22.88 -2.56
N HIS A 222 3.78 -22.52 -1.64
CA HIS A 222 3.46 -23.34 -0.48
C HIS A 222 2.91 -24.71 -0.90
N SER A 223 2.01 -24.75 -1.89
CA SER A 223 1.44 -26.00 -2.40
C SER A 223 2.49 -26.91 -3.07
N MET A 224 3.52 -26.33 -3.70
CA MET A 224 4.67 -27.08 -4.25
C MET A 224 5.58 -27.62 -3.14
N VAL A 225 5.70 -26.90 -2.02
CA VAL A 225 6.55 -27.28 -0.89
C VAL A 225 5.89 -28.31 0.02
N LYS A 226 4.65 -28.09 0.44
CA LYS A 226 3.95 -28.89 1.46
C LYS A 226 2.93 -29.88 0.88
N GLY A 227 2.59 -29.77 -0.39
CA GLY A 227 1.47 -30.50 -0.98
C GLY A 227 0.12 -29.90 -0.53
N GLY A 228 -0.95 -30.28 -1.26
CA GLY A 228 -2.30 -29.75 -1.01
C GLY A 228 -2.47 -28.27 -1.34
N GLY A 229 -3.70 -27.85 -1.62
CA GLY A 229 -4.01 -26.44 -1.96
C GLY A 229 -5.46 -26.06 -1.70
N ARG A 230 -6.32 -27.03 -1.37
CA ARG A 230 -7.74 -26.82 -1.15
C ARG A 230 -8.02 -25.87 0.01
N ASP A 231 -7.34 -26.04 1.14
CA ASP A 231 -7.56 -25.18 2.31
C ASP A 231 -7.15 -23.73 2.05
N PHE A 232 -6.05 -23.53 1.31
CA PHE A 232 -5.64 -22.19 0.85
C PHE A 232 -6.71 -21.57 -0.05
N ILE A 233 -7.20 -22.31 -1.05
CA ILE A 233 -8.25 -21.85 -1.97
C ILE A 233 -9.52 -21.46 -1.20
N ILE A 234 -9.98 -22.30 -0.27
CA ILE A 234 -11.16 -22.00 0.56
C ILE A 234 -10.91 -20.71 1.35
N ARG A 235 -9.78 -20.61 2.06
CA ARG A 235 -9.50 -19.42 2.87
C ARG A 235 -9.37 -18.17 2.04
N PHE A 236 -8.74 -18.26 0.86
CA PHE A 236 -8.57 -17.16 -0.09
C PHE A 236 -9.91 -16.61 -0.55
N PHE A 237 -10.83 -17.47 -1.01
CA PHE A 237 -12.14 -17.04 -1.48
C PHE A 237 -13.02 -16.53 -0.33
N VAL A 238 -13.06 -17.23 0.81
CA VAL A 238 -13.85 -16.78 1.97
C VAL A 238 -13.32 -15.44 2.50
N ALA A 239 -12.00 -15.29 2.63
CA ALA A 239 -11.41 -14.02 3.05
C ALA A 239 -11.67 -12.91 2.03
N GLY A 240 -11.61 -13.21 0.73
CA GLY A 240 -11.93 -12.26 -0.34
C GLY A 240 -13.37 -11.75 -0.26
N VAL A 241 -14.35 -12.64 -0.07
CA VAL A 241 -15.76 -12.25 0.09
C VAL A 241 -15.94 -11.36 1.32
N ILE A 242 -15.38 -11.74 2.48
CA ILE A 242 -15.48 -10.94 3.71
C ILE A 242 -14.78 -9.59 3.53
N ALA A 243 -13.60 -9.55 2.89
CA ALA A 243 -12.88 -8.30 2.64
C ALA A 243 -13.65 -7.36 1.71
N ILE A 244 -14.30 -7.89 0.67
CA ILE A 244 -15.19 -7.12 -0.20
C ILE A 244 -16.37 -6.59 0.60
N MET A 245 -17.00 -7.39 1.47
CA MET A 245 -18.07 -6.90 2.35
C MET A 245 -17.57 -5.74 3.23
N LEU A 246 -16.44 -5.91 3.92
CA LEU A 246 -15.84 -4.88 4.78
C LEU A 246 -15.47 -3.59 4.02
N GLY A 247 -15.06 -3.71 2.76
CA GLY A 247 -14.63 -2.58 1.92
C GLY A 247 -15.68 -2.05 0.94
N ALA A 248 -16.87 -2.65 0.85
CA ALA A 248 -17.84 -2.37 -0.21
C ALA A 248 -18.19 -0.89 -0.32
N SER A 249 -18.54 -0.25 0.80
CA SER A 249 -18.87 1.18 0.86
C SER A 249 -17.77 2.06 0.25
N LYS A 250 -16.51 1.85 0.66
CA LYS A 250 -15.35 2.61 0.16
C LYS A 250 -15.07 2.30 -1.31
N LEU A 251 -15.18 1.04 -1.73
CA LEU A 251 -14.93 0.63 -3.12
C LEU A 251 -15.94 1.22 -4.09
N VAL A 252 -17.24 1.19 -3.74
CA VAL A 252 -18.31 1.78 -4.55
C VAL A 252 -18.17 3.30 -4.59
N ALA A 253 -17.90 3.94 -3.45
CA ALA A 253 -17.65 5.39 -3.39
C ALA A 253 -16.47 5.81 -4.28
N THR A 254 -15.42 4.98 -4.31
CA THR A 254 -14.23 5.22 -5.14
C THR A 254 -14.52 5.00 -6.62
N ALA A 255 -15.25 3.94 -6.97
CA ALA A 255 -15.64 3.66 -8.35
C ALA A 255 -16.55 4.77 -8.91
N ALA A 256 -17.52 5.24 -8.11
CA ALA A 256 -18.42 6.34 -8.47
C ALA A 256 -17.67 7.65 -8.75
N PHE A 257 -16.56 7.91 -8.07
CA PHE A 257 -15.73 9.07 -8.39
C PHE A 257 -14.84 8.84 -9.63
N LEU A 258 -14.18 7.67 -9.71
CA LEU A 258 -13.23 7.37 -10.80
C LEU A 258 -13.88 7.26 -12.18
N GLN A 259 -15.14 6.84 -12.27
CA GLN A 259 -15.83 6.68 -13.55
C GLN A 259 -15.94 7.99 -14.35
N HIS A 260 -15.97 9.14 -13.65
CA HIS A 260 -16.05 10.46 -14.28
C HIS A 260 -14.68 11.05 -14.65
N PHE A 261 -13.59 10.47 -14.14
CA PHE A 261 -12.21 10.93 -14.37
C PHE A 261 -11.28 9.77 -14.76
N PRO A 262 -11.56 9.07 -15.87
CA PRO A 262 -10.66 8.03 -16.36
C PRO A 262 -9.30 8.63 -16.74
N ARG A 263 -8.23 7.86 -16.47
CA ARG A 263 -6.84 8.23 -16.80
C ARG A 263 -6.26 7.33 -17.90
N ASP A 264 -7.03 7.10 -18.96
CA ASP A 264 -6.63 6.23 -20.06
C ASP A 264 -5.76 6.94 -21.12
N GLN A 265 -5.60 8.27 -21.04
CA GLN A 265 -4.81 9.08 -21.98
C GLN A 265 -3.30 8.83 -21.99
N TYR A 266 -2.72 8.26 -20.92
CA TYR A 266 -1.26 8.08 -20.83
C TYR A 266 -0.80 6.80 -21.54
N PRO A 267 0.26 6.84 -22.37
CA PRO A 267 0.77 5.63 -23.04
C PRO A 267 1.38 4.64 -22.04
N VAL A 268 1.47 3.36 -22.41
CA VAL A 268 2.08 2.35 -21.55
C VAL A 268 3.61 2.44 -21.65
N ALA A 269 4.27 2.75 -20.55
CA ALA A 269 5.72 2.76 -20.45
C ALA A 269 6.29 1.34 -20.59
N GLY A 270 7.41 1.21 -21.30
CA GLY A 270 8.07 -0.08 -21.51
C GLY A 270 9.55 0.06 -21.80
N VAL A 271 10.31 -0.99 -21.49
CA VAL A 271 11.75 -1.07 -21.75
C VAL A 271 12.00 -1.53 -23.18
N ASP A 272 12.81 -0.77 -23.90
CA ASP A 272 13.24 -1.11 -25.24
C ASP A 272 14.39 -2.13 -25.21
N GLY A 273 14.07 -3.37 -25.55
CA GLY A 273 15.01 -4.48 -25.59
C GLY A 273 14.93 -5.44 -24.38
N PHE A 274 15.14 -6.73 -24.67
CA PHE A 274 15.02 -7.80 -23.66
C PHE A 274 16.18 -7.79 -22.65
N LEU A 275 17.42 -7.63 -23.12
CA LEU A 275 18.59 -7.61 -22.21
C LEU A 275 18.56 -6.39 -21.26
N PRO A 276 18.25 -5.16 -21.71
CA PRO A 276 18.01 -4.04 -20.81
C PRO A 276 16.91 -4.31 -19.80
N LEU A 277 15.80 -4.93 -20.20
CA LEU A 277 14.70 -5.27 -19.29
C LEU A 277 15.16 -6.24 -18.18
N VAL A 278 15.92 -7.27 -18.53
CA VAL A 278 16.50 -8.21 -17.57
C VAL A 278 17.47 -7.48 -16.63
N TYR A 279 18.36 -6.65 -17.17
CA TYR A 279 19.32 -5.86 -16.39
C TYR A 279 18.61 -4.93 -15.39
N ILE A 280 17.66 -4.12 -15.86
CA ILE A 280 16.90 -3.20 -15.01
C ILE A 280 16.12 -3.96 -13.94
N SER A 281 15.48 -5.08 -14.31
CA SER A 281 14.71 -5.90 -13.35
C SER A 281 15.61 -6.51 -12.27
N LEU A 282 16.78 -7.06 -12.65
CA LEU A 282 17.74 -7.62 -11.70
C LEU A 282 18.32 -6.55 -10.77
N ARG A 283 18.69 -5.38 -11.32
CA ARG A 283 19.17 -4.24 -10.53
C ARG A 283 18.10 -3.77 -9.56
N SER A 284 16.85 -3.64 -10.00
CA SER A 284 15.71 -3.22 -9.17
C SER A 284 15.40 -4.20 -8.03
N LEU A 285 15.54 -5.50 -8.28
CA LEU A 285 15.17 -6.57 -7.34
C LEU A 285 16.27 -6.96 -6.34
N PHE A 286 17.54 -6.87 -6.71
CA PHE A 286 18.64 -7.40 -5.90
C PHE A 286 19.74 -6.38 -5.59
N PHE A 287 19.75 -5.24 -6.26
CA PHE A 287 20.74 -4.18 -6.08
C PHE A 287 20.02 -2.81 -5.99
N TRP A 288 20.71 -1.75 -6.42
CA TRP A 288 20.15 -0.40 -6.58
C TRP A 288 19.79 -0.15 -8.05
N PRO A 289 18.71 0.58 -8.33
CA PRO A 289 18.33 0.90 -9.70
C PRO A 289 19.41 1.73 -10.40
N ASP A 290 19.68 1.41 -11.65
CA ASP A 290 20.55 2.21 -12.52
C ASP A 290 19.68 3.20 -13.29
N MET A 291 19.54 4.41 -12.75
CA MET A 291 18.67 5.43 -13.33
C MET A 291 19.14 5.90 -14.72
N ASN A 292 20.42 5.78 -15.04
CA ASN A 292 20.92 6.12 -16.38
C ASN A 292 20.41 5.10 -17.39
N ALA A 293 20.53 3.80 -17.09
CA ALA A 293 19.97 2.75 -17.93
C ALA A 293 18.44 2.86 -18.04
N VAL A 294 17.75 3.11 -16.92
CA VAL A 294 16.29 3.27 -16.91
C VAL A 294 15.86 4.43 -17.81
N ASN A 295 16.48 5.60 -17.66
CA ASN A 295 16.12 6.79 -18.44
C ASN A 295 16.45 6.63 -19.94
N TYR A 296 17.45 5.81 -20.27
CA TYR A 296 17.84 5.56 -21.66
C TYR A 296 16.93 4.52 -22.34
N PHE A 297 16.63 3.40 -21.67
CA PHE A 297 15.91 2.29 -22.28
C PHE A 297 14.39 2.33 -22.08
N THR A 298 13.88 3.09 -21.10
CA THR A 298 12.42 3.17 -20.88
C THR A 298 11.82 4.23 -21.80
N VAL A 299 10.89 3.81 -22.66
CA VAL A 299 10.18 4.68 -23.60
C VAL A 299 8.72 4.84 -23.21
N ASN A 300 8.00 5.74 -23.88
CA ASN A 300 6.58 6.02 -23.64
C ASN A 300 6.28 6.47 -22.20
N THR A 301 7.22 7.19 -21.57
CA THR A 301 7.08 7.72 -20.21
C THR A 301 6.69 9.19 -20.24
N PRO A 302 5.40 9.55 -20.03
CA PRO A 302 4.99 10.96 -19.94
C PRO A 302 5.63 11.66 -18.74
N PHE A 303 5.98 10.89 -17.70
CA PHE A 303 6.72 11.34 -16.52
C PHE A 303 7.93 10.43 -16.35
N LYS A 304 9.10 11.03 -16.10
CA LYS A 304 10.32 10.26 -15.87
C LYS A 304 10.18 9.44 -14.59
N PRO A 305 10.49 8.13 -14.62
CA PRO A 305 10.50 7.32 -13.41
C PRO A 305 11.45 7.89 -12.36
N LEU A 306 11.03 7.86 -11.11
CA LEU A 306 11.87 8.26 -9.98
C LEU A 306 12.51 7.03 -9.33
N VAL A 307 13.61 7.26 -8.61
CA VAL A 307 14.43 6.18 -7.99
C VAL A 307 13.58 5.20 -7.19
N HIS A 308 12.74 5.72 -6.30
CA HIS A 308 11.88 4.93 -5.42
C HIS A 308 10.86 4.05 -6.17
N GLU A 309 10.51 4.37 -7.42
CA GLU A 309 9.59 3.55 -8.20
C GLU A 309 10.20 2.22 -8.64
N LEU A 310 11.55 2.14 -8.63
CA LEU A 310 12.37 1.02 -9.07
C LEU A 310 13.15 0.33 -7.94
N GLU A 311 13.13 0.88 -6.72
CA GLU A 311 13.73 0.22 -5.57
C GLU A 311 12.79 -0.87 -5.02
N TYR A 312 13.12 -2.14 -5.28
CA TYR A 312 12.49 -3.33 -4.67
C TYR A 312 13.48 -4.19 -3.88
N GLY A 313 14.78 -3.86 -4.00
CA GLY A 313 15.94 -4.60 -3.55
C GLY A 313 15.74 -5.48 -2.31
N ILE A 314 15.91 -6.79 -2.47
CA ILE A 314 16.07 -7.76 -1.37
C ILE A 314 17.54 -8.17 -1.21
N THR A 315 18.47 -7.36 -1.70
CA THR A 315 19.93 -7.51 -1.65
C THR A 315 20.49 -8.64 -2.53
N PRO A 316 21.83 -8.71 -2.75
CA PRO A 316 22.41 -9.75 -3.60
C PRO A 316 22.41 -11.15 -2.95
N GLY A 317 22.21 -11.24 -1.63
CA GLY A 317 22.25 -12.52 -0.89
C GLY A 317 21.25 -13.54 -1.43
N PRO A 318 19.94 -13.23 -1.50
CA PRO A 318 18.94 -14.10 -2.12
C PRO A 318 19.26 -14.48 -3.56
N LEU A 319 19.81 -13.57 -4.37
CA LEU A 319 20.16 -13.85 -5.76
C LEU A 319 21.22 -14.96 -5.85
N LEU A 320 22.30 -14.85 -5.07
CA LEU A 320 23.38 -15.84 -5.04
C LEU A 320 22.86 -17.23 -4.64
N ILE A 321 21.98 -17.28 -3.62
CA ILE A 321 21.35 -18.52 -3.15
C ILE A 321 20.44 -19.12 -4.23
N ILE A 322 19.62 -18.28 -4.88
CA ILE A 322 18.70 -18.72 -5.94
C ILE A 322 19.49 -19.25 -7.14
N CYS A 323 20.50 -18.53 -7.63
CA CYS A 323 21.33 -18.96 -8.76
C CYS A 323 22.05 -20.28 -8.46
N PHE A 324 22.69 -20.39 -7.31
CA PHE A 324 23.39 -21.60 -6.92
C PHE A 324 22.41 -22.78 -6.73
N GLY A 325 21.28 -22.55 -6.07
CA GLY A 325 20.31 -23.60 -5.83
C GLY A 325 19.60 -24.07 -7.10
N ALA A 326 19.33 -23.15 -8.04
CA ALA A 326 18.84 -23.48 -9.37
C ALA A 326 19.86 -24.35 -10.14
N TRP A 327 21.14 -23.95 -10.13
CA TRP A 327 22.21 -24.72 -10.76
C TRP A 327 22.32 -26.15 -10.21
N VAL A 328 22.34 -26.32 -8.88
CA VAL A 328 22.37 -27.66 -8.26
C VAL A 328 21.13 -28.47 -8.62
N SER A 329 19.95 -27.85 -8.59
CA SER A 329 18.68 -28.53 -8.91
C SER A 329 18.65 -29.00 -10.37
N ILE A 330 19.10 -28.17 -11.31
CA ILE A 330 19.19 -28.51 -12.74
C ILE A 330 20.20 -29.63 -12.95
N LYS A 331 21.39 -29.52 -12.35
CA LYS A 331 22.43 -30.56 -12.42
C LYS A 331 21.90 -31.91 -11.92
N ASN A 332 21.25 -31.93 -10.76
CA ASN A 332 20.68 -33.15 -10.19
C ASN A 332 19.56 -33.72 -11.06
N MET A 333 18.71 -32.88 -11.65
CA MET A 333 17.66 -33.32 -12.57
C MET A 333 18.22 -33.96 -13.85
N ILE A 334 19.27 -33.38 -14.43
CA ILE A 334 19.96 -33.92 -15.62
C ILE A 334 20.62 -35.27 -15.29
N LEU A 335 21.32 -35.35 -14.15
CA LEU A 335 22.03 -36.56 -13.73
C LEU A 335 21.07 -37.70 -13.33
N ALA A 336 19.96 -37.39 -12.67
CA ALA A 336 19.03 -38.41 -12.18
C ALA A 336 18.09 -38.98 -13.26
N LYS A 337 17.99 -38.36 -14.45
CA LYS A 337 17.00 -38.70 -15.51
C LYS A 337 15.55 -38.90 -14.98
N SER A 338 15.22 -38.35 -13.80
CA SER A 338 14.09 -38.79 -12.98
C SER A 338 12.86 -37.90 -13.13
N TRP A 339 12.47 -37.56 -14.37
CA TRP A 339 11.24 -36.79 -14.62
C TRP A 339 9.97 -37.54 -14.22
N LYS A 340 10.05 -38.88 -14.08
CA LYS A 340 8.88 -39.77 -13.98
C LYS A 340 8.28 -39.90 -12.57
N SER A 341 8.88 -39.35 -11.52
CA SER A 341 8.42 -39.50 -10.13
C SER A 341 7.93 -38.20 -9.47
N ALA A 342 7.71 -37.13 -10.23
CA ALA A 342 7.18 -35.89 -9.68
C ALA A 342 5.75 -36.11 -9.10
N PRO A 343 5.43 -35.53 -7.92
CA PRO A 343 4.09 -35.57 -7.37
C PRO A 343 3.05 -35.08 -8.38
N LYS A 344 1.88 -35.73 -8.44
CA LYS A 344 0.79 -35.33 -9.34
C LYS A 344 0.50 -33.83 -9.21
N GLY A 345 0.57 -33.11 -10.33
CA GLY A 345 0.30 -31.68 -10.41
C GLY A 345 1.45 -30.74 -10.00
N LEU A 346 2.63 -31.24 -9.61
CA LEU A 346 3.79 -30.37 -9.32
C LEU A 346 4.23 -29.58 -10.57
N MET A 347 4.38 -30.27 -11.71
CA MET A 347 4.76 -29.64 -12.98
C MET A 347 3.75 -28.57 -13.41
N VAL A 348 2.45 -28.84 -13.27
CA VAL A 348 1.40 -27.86 -13.61
C VAL A 348 1.54 -26.61 -12.74
N LYS A 349 1.73 -26.75 -11.42
CA LYS A 349 1.92 -25.61 -10.52
C LYS A 349 3.19 -24.83 -10.84
N ALA A 350 4.29 -25.52 -11.16
CA ALA A 350 5.55 -24.89 -11.54
C ALA A 350 5.40 -24.10 -12.84
N VAL A 351 4.77 -24.67 -13.86
CA VAL A 351 4.48 -24.00 -15.14
C VAL A 351 3.57 -22.79 -14.93
N VAL A 352 2.48 -22.92 -14.17
CA VAL A 352 1.59 -21.79 -13.86
C VAL A 352 2.37 -20.68 -13.14
N THR A 353 3.18 -21.02 -12.14
CA THR A 353 4.01 -20.04 -11.43
C THR A 353 5.00 -19.34 -12.38
N ALA A 354 5.64 -20.09 -13.28
CA ALA A 354 6.56 -19.55 -14.26
C ALA A 354 5.84 -18.61 -15.25
N ILE A 355 4.65 -18.99 -15.75
CA ILE A 355 3.83 -18.14 -16.62
C ILE A 355 3.49 -16.81 -15.92
N LEU A 356 3.05 -16.85 -14.66
CA LEU A 356 2.73 -15.64 -13.90
C LEU A 356 3.96 -14.73 -13.72
N ILE A 357 5.13 -15.30 -13.44
CA ILE A 357 6.40 -14.57 -13.33
C ILE A 357 6.81 -13.94 -14.67
N CYS A 358 6.74 -14.72 -15.75
CA CYS A 358 7.07 -14.25 -17.10
C CYS A 358 6.12 -13.15 -17.56
N LEU A 359 4.83 -13.25 -17.23
CA LEU A 359 3.84 -12.22 -17.54
C LEU A 359 4.20 -10.88 -16.90
N ILE A 360 4.64 -10.88 -15.62
CA ILE A 360 5.05 -9.65 -14.92
C ILE A 360 6.24 -8.98 -15.62
N ILE A 361 7.23 -9.76 -16.04
CA ILE A 361 8.37 -9.24 -16.79
C ILE A 361 7.91 -8.73 -18.16
N ALA A 362 7.06 -9.49 -18.85
CA ALA A 362 6.53 -9.12 -20.16
C ALA A 362 5.77 -7.79 -20.14
N LEU A 363 4.98 -7.50 -19.09
CA LEU A 363 4.27 -6.22 -18.94
C LEU A 363 5.18 -4.99 -18.93
N ASN A 364 6.48 -5.16 -18.70
CA ASN A 364 7.47 -4.09 -18.72
C ASN A 364 8.27 -4.03 -20.03
N TYR A 365 7.98 -4.91 -21.00
CA TYR A 365 8.61 -4.91 -22.31
C TYR A 365 7.87 -3.98 -23.28
N ARG A 366 8.62 -3.20 -24.06
CA ARG A 366 8.07 -2.34 -25.12
C ARG A 366 7.43 -3.21 -26.21
N SER A 367 6.10 -3.21 -26.30
CA SER A 367 5.37 -3.92 -27.36
C SER A 367 4.02 -3.28 -27.66
N PRO A 368 3.69 -2.97 -28.93
CA PRO A 368 2.37 -2.48 -29.32
C PRO A 368 1.24 -3.45 -28.97
N PHE A 369 1.52 -4.76 -29.00
CA PHE A 369 0.54 -5.79 -28.61
C PHE A 369 0.20 -5.69 -27.12
N ILE A 370 1.21 -5.53 -26.27
CA ILE A 370 1.02 -5.41 -24.82
C ILE A 370 0.23 -4.15 -24.49
N GLU A 371 0.55 -3.03 -25.15
CA GLU A 371 -0.20 -1.79 -25.00
C GLU A 371 -1.67 -1.95 -25.40
N ALA A 372 -1.96 -2.56 -26.55
CA ALA A 372 -3.33 -2.82 -26.99
C ALA A 372 -4.11 -3.70 -26.00
N VAL A 373 -3.48 -4.76 -25.48
CA VAL A 373 -4.11 -5.64 -24.48
C VAL A 373 -4.39 -4.89 -23.17
N VAL A 374 -3.41 -4.14 -22.65
CA VAL A 374 -3.55 -3.37 -21.41
C VAL A 374 -4.64 -2.31 -21.55
N LYS A 375 -4.64 -1.58 -22.66
CA LYS A 375 -5.61 -0.51 -22.93
C LYS A 375 -7.01 -1.01 -23.27
N GLY A 376 -7.14 -2.25 -23.73
CA GLY A 376 -8.43 -2.91 -23.93
C GLY A 376 -9.11 -3.41 -22.65
N LEU A 377 -8.39 -3.49 -21.52
CA LEU A 377 -8.93 -4.02 -20.27
C LEU A 377 -9.44 -2.90 -19.35
N PRO A 378 -10.71 -2.95 -18.87
CA PRO A 378 -11.33 -1.85 -18.11
C PRO A 378 -10.57 -1.38 -16.87
N ILE A 379 -9.91 -2.29 -16.15
CA ILE A 379 -9.16 -1.99 -14.92
C ILE A 379 -7.71 -1.56 -15.23
N LEU A 380 -7.11 -2.13 -16.28
CA LEU A 380 -5.69 -1.89 -16.59
C LEU A 380 -5.48 -0.67 -17.49
N LYS A 381 -6.51 -0.21 -18.22
CA LYS A 381 -6.38 0.91 -19.17
C LYS A 381 -5.90 2.21 -18.52
N THR A 382 -6.14 2.41 -17.23
CA THR A 382 -5.69 3.57 -16.46
C THR A 382 -4.27 3.43 -15.88
N LEU A 383 -3.65 2.25 -16.01
CA LEU A 383 -2.26 2.02 -15.63
C LEU A 383 -1.35 2.33 -16.82
N HIS A 384 -0.26 3.04 -16.55
CA HIS A 384 0.74 3.40 -17.56
C HIS A 384 2.17 2.95 -17.18
N PHE A 385 2.40 2.50 -15.94
CA PHE A 385 3.72 2.12 -15.44
C PHE A 385 3.67 0.79 -14.68
N PHE A 386 4.30 -0.25 -15.23
CA PHE A 386 4.16 -1.63 -14.76
C PHE A 386 5.29 -2.14 -13.86
N PHE A 387 6.32 -1.34 -13.59
CA PHE A 387 7.42 -1.77 -12.71
C PHE A 387 6.93 -2.06 -11.28
N ARG A 388 5.79 -1.49 -10.87
CA ARG A 388 5.12 -1.78 -9.59
C ARG A 388 4.74 -3.25 -9.41
N TRP A 389 4.62 -4.01 -10.50
CA TRP A 389 4.35 -5.45 -10.43
C TRP A 389 5.56 -6.27 -9.95
N LEU A 390 6.77 -5.69 -9.96
CA LEU A 390 7.96 -6.33 -9.39
C LEU A 390 7.84 -6.60 -7.88
N ILE A 391 6.90 -5.94 -7.18
CA ILE A 391 6.60 -6.17 -5.76
C ILE A 391 6.33 -7.65 -5.43
N ILE A 392 5.80 -8.41 -6.39
CA ILE A 392 5.47 -9.84 -6.24
C ILE A 392 6.73 -10.67 -5.97
N PHE A 393 7.86 -10.26 -6.54
CA PHE A 393 9.14 -10.95 -6.39
C PHE A 393 9.75 -10.77 -5.00
N ILE A 394 9.30 -9.81 -4.19
CA ILE A 394 9.84 -9.61 -2.83
C ILE A 394 9.56 -10.85 -1.96
N PRO A 395 8.30 -11.21 -1.65
CA PRO A 395 8.05 -12.40 -0.85
C PRO A 395 8.44 -13.69 -1.59
N ALA A 396 8.23 -13.76 -2.91
CA ALA A 396 8.55 -14.96 -3.68
C ALA A 396 10.06 -15.25 -3.77
N GLY A 397 10.88 -14.22 -4.01
CA GLY A 397 12.33 -14.33 -4.07
C GLY A 397 12.94 -14.71 -2.72
N ILE A 398 12.52 -14.04 -1.64
CA ILE A 398 12.97 -14.38 -0.29
C ILE A 398 12.60 -15.82 0.05
N LEU A 399 11.33 -16.23 -0.13
CA LEU A 399 10.90 -17.59 0.17
C LEU A 399 11.65 -18.64 -0.66
N THR A 400 11.91 -18.37 -1.95
CA THR A 400 12.68 -19.28 -2.81
C THR A 400 14.08 -19.51 -2.26
N ALA A 401 14.78 -18.43 -1.88
CA ALA A 401 16.10 -18.53 -1.26
C ALA A 401 16.06 -19.35 0.04
N LEU A 402 15.08 -19.11 0.91
CA LEU A 402 14.93 -19.88 2.16
C LEU A 402 14.64 -21.37 1.92
N ILE A 403 13.79 -21.69 0.94
CA ILE A 403 13.49 -23.07 0.56
C ILE A 403 14.74 -23.77 0.06
N PHE A 404 15.58 -23.10 -0.74
CA PHE A 404 16.84 -23.65 -1.23
C PHE A 404 17.85 -23.90 -0.10
N ILE A 405 17.97 -22.98 0.87
CA ILE A 405 18.81 -23.20 2.06
C ILE A 405 18.42 -24.49 2.79
N GLU A 406 17.13 -24.77 2.92
CA GLU A 406 16.63 -25.93 3.68
C GLU A 406 16.63 -27.24 2.88
N ARG A 407 16.45 -27.20 1.56
CA ARG A 407 16.22 -28.40 0.74
C ARG A 407 17.44 -28.91 0.00
N ILE A 408 18.46 -28.07 -0.21
CA ILE A 408 19.67 -28.48 -0.93
C ILE A 408 20.72 -28.88 0.10
N ASP A 409 21.16 -30.14 0.07
CA ASP A 409 22.05 -30.72 1.09
C ASP A 409 23.30 -29.89 1.38
N ILE A 410 23.96 -29.38 0.32
CA ILE A 410 25.16 -28.56 0.50
C ILE A 410 24.85 -27.21 1.16
N LEU A 411 23.73 -26.56 0.80
CA LEU A 411 23.30 -25.31 1.44
C LEU A 411 22.84 -25.57 2.89
N ALA A 412 22.15 -26.67 3.14
CA ALA A 412 21.70 -27.07 4.47
C ALA A 412 22.89 -27.36 5.40
N ARG A 413 23.97 -27.98 4.88
CA ARG A 413 25.24 -28.19 5.60
C ARG A 413 25.89 -26.88 6.02
N PHE A 414 25.88 -25.88 5.13
CA PHE A 414 26.46 -24.55 5.36
C PHE A 414 25.42 -23.49 5.76
N ARG A 415 24.27 -23.90 6.30
CA ARG A 415 23.15 -22.97 6.57
C ARG A 415 23.53 -21.79 7.46
N ARG A 416 24.30 -22.05 8.54
CA ARG A 416 24.68 -21.02 9.52
C ARG A 416 25.59 -19.94 8.89
N PRO A 417 26.72 -20.29 8.25
CA PRO A 417 27.55 -19.28 7.60
C PRO A 417 26.83 -18.58 6.45
N ILE A 418 25.97 -19.27 5.68
CA ILE A 418 25.16 -18.62 4.63
C ILE A 418 24.23 -17.57 5.21
N ILE A 419 23.53 -17.88 6.31
CA ILE A 419 22.64 -16.92 6.99
C ILE A 419 23.43 -15.73 7.54
N ILE A 420 24.56 -15.97 8.22
CA ILE A 420 25.38 -14.91 8.80
C ILE A 420 25.94 -14.01 7.68
N GLY A 421 26.50 -14.60 6.63
CA GLY A 421 27.01 -13.87 5.48
C GLY A 421 25.92 -13.09 4.74
N GLY A 422 24.71 -13.66 4.62
CA GLY A 422 23.55 -12.98 4.05
C GLY A 422 23.10 -11.77 4.88
N ILE A 423 23.09 -11.88 6.21
CA ILE A 423 22.79 -10.75 7.11
C ILE A 423 23.86 -9.67 7.01
N MET A 424 25.15 -10.04 6.99
CA MET A 424 26.24 -9.09 6.79
C MET A 424 26.10 -8.37 5.45
N LEU A 425 25.84 -9.12 4.37
CA LEU A 425 25.64 -8.55 3.03
C LEU A 425 24.43 -7.62 2.97
N LEU A 426 23.35 -7.93 3.70
CA LEU A 426 22.20 -7.03 3.84
C LEU A 426 22.62 -5.69 4.43
N PHE A 427 23.29 -5.68 5.58
CA PHE A 427 23.71 -4.43 6.22
C PHE A 427 24.77 -3.68 5.43
N VAL A 428 25.72 -4.37 4.79
CA VAL A 428 26.67 -3.74 3.85
C VAL A 428 25.94 -3.09 2.68
N SER A 429 24.95 -3.77 2.08
CA SER A 429 24.15 -3.21 1.00
C SER A 429 23.35 -1.99 1.44
N LEU A 430 22.80 -1.98 2.66
CA LEU A 430 22.08 -0.84 3.20
C LEU A 430 23.00 0.35 3.46
N SER A 431 24.21 0.12 3.96
CA SER A 431 25.20 1.16 4.26
C SER A 431 25.86 1.73 3.00
N MET A 432 26.00 0.94 1.94
CA MET A 432 26.57 1.37 0.66
C MET A 432 25.56 2.06 -0.27
N GLN A 433 24.27 2.00 0.05
CA GLN A 433 23.23 2.63 -0.78
C GLN A 433 23.41 4.14 -0.81
N ASP A 434 23.47 4.71 -2.01
CA ASP A 434 23.38 6.16 -2.19
C ASP A 434 21.97 6.63 -1.83
N ARG A 435 21.87 7.49 -0.82
CA ARG A 435 20.61 8.08 -0.33
C ARG A 435 20.55 9.57 -0.56
N GLU A 436 21.44 10.14 -1.38
CA GLU A 436 21.49 11.57 -1.62
C GLU A 436 20.19 12.09 -2.25
N PHE A 437 19.58 11.33 -3.15
CA PHE A 437 18.25 11.63 -3.71
C PHE A 437 17.19 11.87 -2.61
N TYR A 438 17.20 11.04 -1.56
CA TYR A 438 16.25 11.14 -0.45
C TYR A 438 16.61 12.26 0.52
N GLN A 439 17.91 12.49 0.77
CA GLN A 439 18.37 13.60 1.61
C GLN A 439 18.10 14.97 0.98
N LYS A 440 18.04 15.07 -0.36
CA LYS A 440 17.75 16.32 -1.10
C LYS A 440 16.27 16.67 -1.21
N GLN A 441 15.36 15.86 -0.65
CA GLN A 441 13.93 16.15 -0.67
C GLN A 441 13.60 17.39 0.16
N ASN A 442 12.59 18.14 -0.25
CA ASN A 442 12.42 19.53 0.18
C ASN A 442 11.00 19.89 0.64
N TYR A 443 10.13 18.93 0.97
CA TYR A 443 8.79 19.27 1.45
C TYR A 443 8.84 19.87 2.87
N PRO A 444 8.36 21.12 3.06
CA PRO A 444 8.26 21.76 4.36
C PRO A 444 6.96 21.34 5.07
N TYR A 445 7.08 20.51 6.10
CA TYR A 445 5.94 19.99 6.86
C TYR A 445 5.52 20.89 8.03
N GLU A 446 6.30 21.92 8.34
CA GLU A 446 6.17 22.71 9.56
C GLU A 446 4.82 23.44 9.66
N ASP A 447 4.29 23.94 8.54
CA ASP A 447 2.96 24.55 8.47
C ASP A 447 1.86 23.55 8.91
N ILE A 448 2.03 22.26 8.58
CA ILE A 448 1.07 21.21 8.93
C ILE A 448 1.11 20.92 10.43
N THR A 449 2.30 20.72 10.98
CA THR A 449 2.46 20.47 12.42
C THR A 449 2.00 21.68 13.23
N LEU A 450 2.28 22.91 12.77
CA LEU A 450 1.77 24.12 13.41
C LEU A 450 0.23 24.18 13.34
N GLY A 451 -0.38 23.92 12.18
CA GLY A 451 -1.83 23.87 12.02
C GLY A 451 -2.49 22.85 12.95
N TYR A 452 -1.87 21.69 13.14
CA TYR A 452 -2.31 20.67 14.10
C TYR A 452 -2.39 21.23 15.53
N TYR A 453 -1.31 21.83 16.04
CA TYR A 453 -1.28 22.36 17.40
C TYR A 453 -2.21 23.56 17.59
N LEU A 454 -2.33 24.45 16.59
CA LEU A 454 -3.27 25.57 16.67
C LEU A 454 -4.73 25.11 16.85
N VAL A 455 -5.13 24.01 16.21
CA VAL A 455 -6.48 23.45 16.39
C VAL A 455 -6.58 22.65 17.69
N LYS A 456 -5.59 21.81 17.99
CA LYS A 456 -5.54 21.00 19.23
C LYS A 456 -5.62 21.84 20.49
N ASP A 457 -4.96 22.99 20.50
CA ASP A 457 -4.90 23.89 21.65
C ASP A 457 -6.09 24.88 21.68
N GLY A 458 -7.04 24.76 20.75
CA GLY A 458 -8.23 25.61 20.67
C GLY A 458 -7.96 27.05 20.19
N VAL A 459 -6.75 27.35 19.72
CA VAL A 459 -6.37 28.68 19.21
C VAL A 459 -7.06 29.00 17.89
N ARG A 460 -7.31 27.99 17.06
CA ARG A 460 -7.95 28.11 15.76
C ARG A 460 -9.04 27.07 15.58
N THR A 461 -10.18 27.48 15.02
CA THR A 461 -11.19 26.54 14.52
C THR A 461 -10.93 26.20 13.05
N PRO A 462 -11.04 24.92 12.62
CA PRO A 462 -10.97 24.54 11.21
C PRO A 462 -12.05 25.24 10.38
N LEU A 463 -11.64 26.13 9.47
CA LEU A 463 -12.54 26.86 8.59
C LEU A 463 -11.82 27.24 7.31
N ILE A 464 -12.48 26.98 6.17
CA ILE A 464 -12.07 27.48 4.86
C ILE A 464 -12.89 28.73 4.53
N GLU A 465 -12.20 29.83 4.23
CA GLU A 465 -12.80 31.14 3.96
C GLU A 465 -12.58 31.61 2.53
N SER A 466 -11.54 31.09 1.89
CA SER A 466 -11.13 31.52 0.55
C SER A 466 -10.66 30.37 -0.33
N ILE A 467 -10.66 30.60 -1.63
CA ILE A 467 -9.86 29.88 -2.61
C ILE A 467 -8.54 30.63 -2.75
N GLY A 468 -7.42 29.94 -2.55
CA GLY A 468 -6.08 30.52 -2.61
C GLY A 468 -5.19 29.84 -3.63
N ALA A 469 -4.14 30.53 -4.05
CA ALA A 469 -3.10 29.99 -4.91
C ALA A 469 -1.75 30.67 -4.61
N TYR A 470 -0.65 30.00 -4.94
CA TYR A 470 0.68 30.62 -4.84
C TYR A 470 1.01 31.36 -6.13
N THR A 471 1.64 32.52 -6.00
CA THR A 471 2.13 33.33 -7.12
C THR A 471 3.63 33.59 -6.99
N ASN A 472 4.34 33.72 -8.11
CA ASN A 472 5.70 34.24 -8.12
C ASN A 472 5.71 35.78 -7.94
N SER A 473 6.91 36.39 -7.95
CA SER A 473 7.11 37.84 -7.85
C SER A 473 6.46 38.64 -8.97
N GLU A 474 6.13 38.01 -10.10
CA GLU A 474 5.47 38.62 -11.26
C GLU A 474 3.94 38.45 -11.23
N GLY A 475 3.39 37.86 -10.15
CA GLY A 475 1.95 37.58 -10.01
C GLY A 475 1.47 36.35 -10.78
N LYS A 476 2.36 35.58 -11.41
CA LYS A 476 2.01 34.35 -12.13
C LYS A 476 1.81 33.19 -11.15
N LEU A 477 0.76 32.40 -11.37
CA LEU A 477 0.46 31.19 -10.58
C LEU A 477 1.62 30.18 -10.64
N VAL A 478 1.97 29.64 -9.49
CA VAL A 478 2.97 28.59 -9.32
C VAL A 478 2.42 27.43 -8.49
N THR A 479 2.93 26.23 -8.74
CA THR A 479 2.52 25.00 -8.05
C THR A 479 3.70 24.42 -7.26
N PRO A 480 4.09 25.03 -6.13
CA PRO A 480 5.14 24.48 -5.28
C PRO A 480 4.71 23.13 -4.70
N VAL A 481 5.67 22.32 -4.27
CA VAL A 481 5.40 21.00 -3.65
C VAL A 481 4.47 21.13 -2.43
N TYR A 482 4.55 22.23 -1.69
CA TYR A 482 3.72 22.53 -0.52
C TYR A 482 2.42 23.28 -0.84
N ARG A 483 1.98 23.32 -2.11
CA ARG A 483 0.82 24.10 -2.54
C ARG A 483 -0.46 23.83 -1.75
N ASP A 484 -0.63 22.62 -1.24
CA ASP A 484 -1.82 22.25 -0.48
C ASP A 484 -1.75 22.67 0.98
N ASN A 485 -0.58 23.07 1.51
CA ASN A 485 -0.44 23.55 2.90
C ASN A 485 -1.26 24.82 3.18
N ILE A 486 -1.70 25.54 2.14
CA ILE A 486 -2.45 26.80 2.26
C ILE A 486 -3.76 26.65 3.04
N PHE A 487 -4.33 25.45 3.13
CA PHE A 487 -5.53 25.18 3.95
C PHE A 487 -5.29 25.35 5.45
N THR A 488 -4.04 25.22 5.92
CA THR A 488 -3.65 25.55 7.30
C THR A 488 -3.95 27.01 7.64
N ARG A 489 -4.07 27.87 6.62
CA ARG A 489 -4.38 29.30 6.71
C ARG A 489 -5.83 29.62 6.39
N GLY A 490 -6.67 28.62 6.10
CA GLY A 490 -8.10 28.81 5.82
C GLY A 490 -8.40 29.06 4.35
N SER A 491 -7.53 28.62 3.45
CA SER A 491 -7.76 28.70 2.01
C SER A 491 -7.72 27.33 1.35
N SER A 492 -8.67 27.02 0.49
CA SER A 492 -8.60 25.85 -0.37
C SER A 492 -7.68 26.12 -1.56
N GLN A 493 -6.74 25.23 -1.86
CA GLN A 493 -5.83 25.42 -3.00
C GLN A 493 -6.58 25.27 -4.33
N ALA A 494 -6.54 26.30 -5.18
CA ALA A 494 -7.17 26.30 -6.50
C ALA A 494 -6.56 25.24 -7.45
N LEU A 495 -5.23 25.05 -7.41
CA LEU A 495 -4.49 24.09 -8.24
C LEU A 495 -3.88 23.00 -7.37
N CYS A 496 -4.72 22.17 -6.75
CA CYS A 496 -4.30 21.24 -5.70
C CYS A 496 -3.44 20.07 -6.21
N TYR A 497 -2.80 19.33 -5.30
CA TYR A 497 -2.09 18.10 -5.65
C TYR A 497 -3.01 16.88 -5.66
N GLU A 498 -3.78 16.70 -6.73
CA GLU A 498 -4.71 15.58 -6.85
C GLU A 498 -4.57 14.86 -8.20
N ALA A 499 -3.87 13.73 -8.19
CA ALA A 499 -3.55 12.96 -9.41
C ALA A 499 -4.76 12.25 -10.04
N ILE A 500 -5.94 12.27 -9.40
CA ILE A 500 -7.18 11.74 -9.99
C ILE A 500 -7.59 12.52 -11.24
N PHE A 501 -7.32 13.82 -11.26
CA PHE A 501 -7.58 14.70 -12.40
C PHE A 501 -6.44 14.70 -13.43
N GLY A 502 -5.49 13.77 -13.31
CA GLY A 502 -4.24 13.76 -14.07
C GLY A 502 -3.10 14.47 -13.33
N TYR A 503 -1.86 14.15 -13.70
CA TYR A 503 -0.67 14.63 -13.00
C TYR A 503 -0.44 16.14 -13.13
N ARG A 504 -1.03 16.77 -14.16
CA ARG A 504 -1.03 18.22 -14.38
C ARG A 504 -2.43 18.82 -14.28
N LEU A 505 -3.38 18.10 -13.66
CA LEU A 505 -4.78 18.49 -13.56
C LEU A 505 -5.47 18.61 -14.93
N GLU A 506 -5.07 17.79 -15.91
CA GLU A 506 -5.58 17.81 -17.28
C GLU A 506 -7.12 17.68 -17.37
N ASN A 507 -7.71 16.92 -16.45
CA ASN A 507 -9.15 16.65 -16.38
C ASN A 507 -9.84 17.39 -15.22
N PHE A 508 -9.18 18.39 -14.59
CA PHE A 508 -9.76 19.11 -13.46
C PHE A 508 -10.78 20.15 -13.95
N PRO A 509 -12.07 20.04 -13.59
CA PRO A 509 -13.08 20.98 -14.04
C PRO A 509 -13.02 22.27 -13.21
N ILE A 510 -12.14 23.21 -13.59
CA ILE A 510 -11.99 24.50 -12.90
C ILE A 510 -13.31 25.29 -12.90
N LYS A 511 -14.07 25.25 -14.00
CA LYS A 511 -15.30 26.04 -14.23
C LYS A 511 -15.06 27.52 -13.86
N SER A 512 -15.94 28.16 -13.07
CA SER A 512 -15.85 29.57 -12.69
C SER A 512 -15.03 29.83 -11.42
N MET A 513 -14.29 28.82 -10.90
CA MET A 513 -13.51 28.95 -9.67
C MET A 513 -12.36 29.95 -9.84
N LYS A 514 -12.25 30.88 -8.88
CA LYS A 514 -11.21 31.91 -8.86
C LYS A 514 -10.66 32.13 -7.47
N VAL A 515 -9.45 32.69 -7.38
CA VAL A 515 -8.89 33.14 -6.09
C VAL A 515 -9.79 34.24 -5.52
N GLY A 516 -10.17 34.11 -4.25
CA GLY A 516 -11.15 34.99 -3.62
C GLY A 516 -11.90 34.32 -2.47
N LYS A 517 -12.96 34.95 -1.94
CA LYS A 517 -13.74 34.35 -0.84
C LYS A 517 -14.59 33.21 -1.39
N VAL A 518 -14.83 32.18 -0.58
CA VAL A 518 -15.69 31.05 -0.98
C VAL A 518 -17.17 31.46 -1.13
N MET A 519 -17.57 32.53 -0.44
CA MET A 519 -18.94 33.06 -0.45
C MET A 519 -19.18 34.10 -1.55
N ASP A 520 -18.17 34.41 -2.38
CA ASP A 520 -18.35 35.29 -3.53
C ASP A 520 -19.28 34.62 -4.55
N GLN A 521 -20.23 35.38 -5.08
CA GLN A 521 -21.19 34.91 -6.07
C GLN A 521 -20.81 35.37 -7.47
N LEU A 522 -20.91 34.46 -8.44
CA LEU A 522 -20.77 34.74 -9.86
C LEU A 522 -21.76 33.85 -10.62
N ASP A 523 -22.58 34.46 -11.49
CA ASP A 523 -23.55 33.76 -12.35
C ASP A 523 -24.45 32.76 -11.60
N GLY A 524 -24.96 33.16 -10.43
CA GLY A 524 -25.84 32.33 -9.59
C GLY A 524 -25.14 31.20 -8.82
N SER A 525 -23.81 31.12 -8.88
CA SER A 525 -23.00 30.12 -8.16
C SER A 525 -22.04 30.77 -7.16
N LEU A 526 -21.71 30.04 -6.09
CA LEU A 526 -20.72 30.41 -5.09
C LEU A 526 -19.32 29.95 -5.54
N ASN A 527 -18.27 30.63 -5.07
CA ASN A 527 -16.88 30.36 -5.44
C ASN A 527 -16.28 29.16 -4.68
N ILE A 528 -16.99 28.04 -4.67
CA ILE A 528 -16.59 26.78 -4.02
C ILE A 528 -17.31 25.59 -4.68
N LYS A 529 -16.61 24.48 -4.86
CA LYS A 529 -17.13 23.27 -5.54
C LYS A 529 -18.16 22.56 -4.67
N ASN A 530 -19.18 21.97 -5.30
CA ASN A 530 -20.07 21.02 -4.65
C ASN A 530 -19.54 19.60 -4.89
N PRO A 531 -18.87 18.96 -3.91
CA PRO A 531 -18.23 17.69 -4.14
C PRO A 531 -19.19 16.51 -4.30
N ALA A 532 -20.47 16.67 -3.96
CA ALA A 532 -21.49 15.68 -4.32
C ALA A 532 -21.64 15.56 -5.85
N CYS A 533 -21.39 16.62 -6.61
CA CYS A 533 -21.44 16.59 -8.07
C CYS A 533 -20.27 15.83 -8.70
N TYR A 534 -19.14 15.71 -8.00
CA TYR A 534 -18.04 14.83 -8.44
C TYR A 534 -18.38 13.35 -8.29
N GLN A 535 -19.17 12.99 -7.28
CA GLN A 535 -19.34 11.61 -6.85
C GLN A 535 -20.69 10.99 -7.28
N TYR A 536 -21.77 11.76 -7.22
CA TYR A 536 -23.15 11.35 -7.51
C TYR A 536 -23.88 12.45 -8.30
N PRO A 537 -23.39 12.82 -9.51
CA PRO A 537 -23.93 13.94 -10.28
C PRO A 537 -25.42 13.78 -10.62
N GLU A 538 -25.84 12.60 -11.04
CA GLU A 538 -27.21 12.32 -11.46
C GLU A 538 -28.20 12.47 -10.29
N GLU A 539 -27.86 11.92 -9.13
CA GLU A 539 -28.70 11.99 -7.93
C GLU A 539 -28.80 13.40 -7.36
N ASN A 540 -27.81 14.25 -7.62
CA ASN A 540 -27.76 15.63 -7.12
C ASN A 540 -28.16 16.65 -8.20
N GLY A 541 -28.56 16.21 -9.40
CA GLY A 541 -29.03 17.07 -10.49
C GLY A 541 -27.98 18.08 -10.96
N CYS A 542 -26.73 17.64 -11.08
CA CYS A 542 -25.60 18.49 -11.47
C CYS A 542 -24.57 17.74 -12.33
N GLU A 543 -23.59 18.47 -12.86
CA GLU A 543 -22.46 17.92 -13.60
C GLU A 543 -21.19 17.82 -12.75
N PRO A 544 -20.30 16.86 -13.03
CA PRO A 544 -18.99 16.78 -12.37
C PRO A 544 -18.25 18.11 -12.32
N GLY A 545 -17.89 18.53 -11.10
CA GLY A 545 -17.18 19.79 -10.85
C GLY A 545 -18.03 21.05 -10.79
N ASP A 546 -19.36 20.93 -10.75
CA ASP A 546 -20.23 22.05 -10.44
C ASP A 546 -19.94 22.68 -9.08
N HIS A 547 -20.29 23.96 -9.00
CA HIS A 547 -20.20 24.76 -7.79
C HIS A 547 -21.47 24.62 -6.96
N PHE A 548 -21.39 25.00 -5.68
CA PHE A 548 -22.63 25.25 -4.94
C PHE A 548 -23.36 26.43 -5.57
N ARG A 549 -24.67 26.30 -5.72
CA ARG A 549 -25.53 27.40 -6.16
C ARG A 549 -25.74 28.42 -5.05
N ALA A 550 -26.14 29.63 -5.41
CA ALA A 550 -26.38 30.72 -4.47
C ALA A 550 -27.49 30.39 -3.44
N ASP A 551 -28.50 29.59 -3.82
CA ASP A 551 -29.55 29.08 -2.93
C ASP A 551 -29.06 28.04 -1.91
N GLN A 552 -27.87 27.46 -2.11
CA GLN A 552 -27.26 26.44 -1.24
C GLN A 552 -26.31 27.03 -0.20
N ARG A 553 -26.44 28.33 0.12
CA ARG A 553 -25.55 29.06 1.04
C ARG A 553 -25.36 28.37 2.39
N GLN A 554 -26.42 27.81 2.97
CA GLN A 554 -26.34 27.08 4.24
C GLN A 554 -25.48 25.82 4.14
N SER A 555 -25.57 25.08 3.02
CA SER A 555 -24.71 23.91 2.78
C SER A 555 -23.25 24.30 2.69
N VAL A 556 -22.95 25.45 2.08
CA VAL A 556 -21.57 25.98 2.03
C VAL A 556 -21.05 26.36 3.41
N GLU A 557 -21.86 27.02 4.25
CA GLU A 557 -21.45 27.35 5.62
C GLU A 557 -21.12 26.10 6.46
N LEU A 558 -21.89 25.02 6.29
CA LEU A 558 -21.57 23.73 6.90
C LEU A 558 -20.29 23.14 6.31
N PHE A 559 -20.22 23.04 4.98
CA PHE A 559 -19.13 22.38 4.28
C PHE A 559 -17.77 23.03 4.55
N ARG A 560 -17.69 24.37 4.47
CA ARG A 560 -16.44 25.12 4.71
C ARG A 560 -15.94 25.02 6.16
N ALA A 561 -16.84 24.67 7.09
CA ALA A 561 -16.56 24.45 8.51
C ALA A 561 -16.38 22.97 8.86
N TYR A 562 -16.09 22.12 7.86
CA TYR A 562 -15.94 20.67 8.02
C TYR A 562 -17.18 19.96 8.60
N LYS A 563 -18.38 20.54 8.45
CA LYS A 563 -19.63 19.91 8.90
C LYS A 563 -20.33 19.20 7.75
N PRO A 564 -20.96 18.04 8.00
CA PRO A 564 -21.81 17.38 7.03
C PRO A 564 -22.93 18.31 6.55
N TYR A 565 -23.21 18.24 5.25
CA TYR A 565 -24.39 18.85 4.64
C TYR A 565 -25.21 17.75 3.95
N LYS A 566 -26.48 18.04 3.63
CA LYS A 566 -27.35 17.06 2.97
C LYS A 566 -27.02 16.95 1.48
N PHE A 567 -26.87 15.73 0.99
CA PHE A 567 -26.70 15.39 -0.42
C PHE A 567 -27.35 14.04 -0.72
N ALA A 568 -27.59 13.75 -1.99
CA ALA A 568 -28.14 12.47 -2.42
C ALA A 568 -27.02 11.47 -2.75
N ILE A 569 -27.25 10.19 -2.46
CA ILE A 569 -26.36 9.07 -2.78
C ILE A 569 -27.12 8.03 -3.60
N SER A 570 -26.38 7.34 -4.47
CA SER A 570 -26.94 6.29 -5.35
C SER A 570 -27.48 5.09 -4.55
N PHE A 571 -28.31 4.27 -5.22
CA PHE A 571 -28.79 3.03 -4.62
C PHE A 571 -27.66 2.03 -4.34
N GLU A 572 -26.70 1.94 -5.25
CA GLU A 572 -25.51 1.08 -5.14
C GLU A 572 -24.70 1.48 -3.91
N GLN A 573 -24.54 2.77 -3.65
CA GLN A 573 -23.84 3.24 -2.44
C GLN A 573 -24.59 2.83 -1.18
N LYS A 574 -25.92 3.01 -1.12
CA LYS A 574 -26.72 2.60 0.05
C LYS A 574 -26.61 1.10 0.32
N ALA A 575 -26.66 0.28 -0.73
CA ALA A 575 -26.48 -1.16 -0.63
C ALA A 575 -25.07 -1.52 -0.13
N ALA A 576 -24.04 -0.84 -0.64
CA ALA A 576 -22.66 -1.02 -0.23
C ALA A 576 -22.41 -0.61 1.24
N ASP A 577 -23.02 0.48 1.69
CA ASP A 577 -22.98 0.94 3.08
C ASP A 577 -23.61 -0.11 4.02
N PHE A 578 -24.78 -0.65 3.65
CA PHE A 578 -25.42 -1.73 4.39
C PHE A 578 -24.57 -2.99 4.43
N MET A 579 -24.01 -3.41 3.30
CA MET A 579 -23.11 -4.57 3.21
C MET A 579 -21.88 -4.41 4.11
N THR A 580 -21.27 -3.23 4.11
CA THR A 580 -20.12 -2.92 4.96
C THR A 580 -20.47 -2.94 6.43
N LEU A 581 -21.59 -2.33 6.83
CA LEU A 581 -22.07 -2.39 8.21
C LEU A 581 -22.35 -3.83 8.65
N ALA A 582 -23.07 -4.60 7.84
CA ALA A 582 -23.32 -6.02 8.10
C ALA A 582 -22.02 -6.82 8.22
N GLY A 583 -21.05 -6.55 7.34
CA GLY A 583 -19.71 -7.15 7.39
C GLY A 583 -19.00 -6.90 8.72
N PHE A 584 -18.98 -5.64 9.20
CA PHE A 584 -18.39 -5.29 10.48
C PHE A 584 -19.10 -5.98 11.66
N VAL A 585 -20.44 -6.00 11.67
CA VAL A 585 -21.23 -6.66 12.72
C VAL A 585 -20.95 -8.17 12.75
N LEU A 586 -20.96 -8.84 11.60
CA LEU A 586 -20.73 -10.28 11.50
C LEU A 586 -19.31 -10.66 11.92
N VAL A 587 -18.30 -9.90 11.47
CA VAL A 587 -16.90 -10.12 11.85
C VAL A 587 -16.70 -9.88 13.35
N GLY A 588 -17.23 -8.77 13.89
CA GLY A 588 -17.14 -8.44 15.31
C GLY A 588 -17.80 -9.49 16.20
N ALA A 589 -19.03 -9.90 15.86
CA ALA A 589 -19.76 -10.95 16.57
C ALA A 589 -19.01 -12.29 16.53
N PHE A 590 -18.49 -12.68 15.36
CA PHE A 590 -17.71 -13.91 15.23
C PHE A 590 -16.45 -13.89 16.11
N LEU A 591 -15.69 -12.80 16.10
CA LEU A 591 -14.48 -12.69 16.93
C LEU A 591 -14.78 -12.70 18.43
N ALA A 592 -15.84 -12.01 18.86
CA ALA A 592 -16.28 -12.03 20.25
C ALA A 592 -16.69 -13.44 20.71
N LEU A 593 -17.49 -14.14 19.91
CA LEU A 593 -17.91 -15.53 20.19
C LEU A 593 -16.73 -16.51 20.19
N TYR A 594 -15.80 -16.36 19.24
CA TYR A 594 -14.58 -17.16 19.18
C TYR A 594 -13.74 -16.98 20.44
N TRP A 595 -13.59 -15.74 20.91
CA TRP A 595 -12.83 -15.43 22.12
C TRP A 595 -13.49 -16.01 23.38
N LEU A 596 -14.81 -15.88 23.53
CA LEU A 596 -15.56 -16.48 24.64
C LEU A 596 -15.42 -18.02 24.67
N CYS A 597 -15.42 -18.67 23.50
CA CYS A 597 -15.20 -20.11 23.39
C CYS A 597 -13.79 -20.52 23.83
N LEU A 598 -12.76 -19.75 23.45
CA LEU A 598 -11.38 -19.99 23.89
C LEU A 598 -11.22 -19.80 25.40
N PHE A 599 -11.85 -18.77 25.95
CA PHE A 599 -11.82 -18.49 27.39
C PHE A 599 -12.42 -19.68 28.16
N LYS A 600 -13.62 -20.15 27.81
CA LYS A 600 -14.25 -21.32 28.46
C LYS A 600 -13.41 -22.61 28.40
N ARG A 601 -12.63 -22.82 27.33
CA ARG A 601 -11.73 -23.98 27.19
C ARG A 601 -10.45 -23.88 28.03
N LYS A 602 -10.06 -22.70 28.49
CA LYS A 602 -8.86 -22.50 29.33
C LYS A 602 -9.15 -22.66 30.83
N PHE A 603 -10.41 -22.50 31.23
CA PHE A 603 -10.90 -22.64 32.61
C PHE A 603 -11.64 -23.96 32.88
N ARG A 604 -11.72 -24.84 31.87
CA ARG A 604 -11.95 -26.28 32.03
C ARG A 604 -10.62 -26.99 31.87
#